data_AF-A0A7X8K434-F1
#
_entry.id   AF-A0A7X8K434-F1
#
_cell.length_a   1.000
_cell.length_b   1.000
_cell.length_c   1.000
_cell.angle_alpha   90.00
_cell.angle_beta   90.00
_cell.angle_gamma   90.00
#
_symmetry.space_group_name_H-M   'P 1'
#
loop_
_entity.id
_entity.type
_entity.pdbx_description
1 polymer ?
#
loop_
_entity_poly.entity_id
_entity_poly.type
_entity_poly.pdbx_seq_one_letter_code
_entity_poly.pdbx_strand_id
1 'polypeptide(L)'
;MAKEESYRFEGRVSYHDTVQDLYENRLKPDGMSTVFDRFDPQAKIRCNFCSEGLSCQLCSNGPCRISHKSGAELGVCGISPDAIAMRDFLLRNVMGTATYSHHAHMAFSTLKSTAQGKTPFKITDEGKLIYMLEKLGLETTGTPEERAERLADFFIAELSADYREPSKTITAFAPAARQKVWQDLAVFPAGVLHEIKDATASCLTNVDGDYISLARKALRLSIACIYGAQIPLEMVQDILFGTPFPHE
;
A
#
# COMPACT_ATOMS: atom_id res chain seq x y z
N MET A 1 -28.30 9.43 -18.10
CA MET A 1 -27.34 10.55 -18.09
C MET A 1 -26.90 10.72 -16.65
N ALA A 2 -25.63 10.50 -16.33
CA ALA A 2 -25.12 10.86 -15.01
C ALA A 2 -25.35 12.36 -14.84
N LYS A 3 -25.91 12.79 -13.71
CA LYS A 3 -26.02 14.22 -13.39
C LYS A 3 -24.62 14.82 -13.50
N GLU A 4 -24.48 15.93 -14.23
CA GLU A 4 -23.30 16.79 -14.12
C GLU A 4 -23.28 17.34 -12.69
N GLU A 5 -22.72 16.59 -11.75
CA GLU A 5 -22.27 17.18 -10.50
C GLU A 5 -21.00 17.96 -10.84
N SER A 6 -21.14 19.29 -10.86
CA SER A 6 -19.99 20.18 -10.90
C SER A 6 -19.16 19.90 -9.64
N TYR A 7 -18.06 19.15 -9.81
CA TYR A 7 -17.06 18.94 -8.76
C TYR A 7 -16.28 20.24 -8.45
N ARG A 8 -16.55 21.33 -9.17
CA ARG A 8 -16.05 22.67 -8.87
C ARG A 8 -16.91 23.30 -7.78
N PHE A 9 -16.27 23.71 -6.69
CA PHE A 9 -16.90 24.40 -5.58
C PHE A 9 -17.15 25.86 -5.97
N GLU A 10 -18.41 26.26 -6.19
CA GLU A 10 -18.77 27.62 -6.63
C GLU A 10 -18.03 28.07 -7.91
N GLY A 11 -17.77 27.13 -8.83
CA GLY A 11 -17.01 27.38 -10.06
C GLY A 11 -15.49 27.41 -9.90
N ARG A 12 -14.98 27.35 -8.67
CA ARG A 12 -13.56 27.30 -8.32
C ARG A 12 -12.99 25.90 -8.48
N VAL A 13 -11.71 25.82 -8.82
CA VAL A 13 -10.96 24.55 -8.83
C VAL A 13 -10.47 24.16 -7.43
N SER A 14 -10.37 25.14 -6.52
CA SER A 14 -9.96 24.90 -5.12
C SER A 14 -10.65 25.85 -4.16
N TYR A 15 -10.93 25.34 -2.96
CA TYR A 15 -11.34 26.17 -1.83
C TYR A 15 -10.21 27.09 -1.35
N HIS A 16 -8.95 26.67 -1.48
CA HIS A 16 -7.79 27.49 -1.09
C HIS A 16 -7.53 28.62 -2.09
N ASP A 17 -7.55 29.85 -1.61
CA ASP A 17 -7.31 31.06 -2.43
C ASP A 17 -5.96 31.03 -3.13
N THR A 18 -4.91 30.53 -2.49
CA THR A 18 -3.57 30.45 -3.09
C THR A 18 -3.50 29.47 -4.27
N VAL A 19 -4.21 28.35 -4.18
CA VAL A 19 -4.29 27.37 -5.29
C VAL A 19 -5.13 27.93 -6.43
N GLN A 20 -6.22 28.61 -6.09
CA GLN A 20 -7.12 29.23 -7.07
C GLN A 20 -6.43 30.36 -7.83
N ASP A 21 -5.72 31.24 -7.13
CA ASP A 21 -4.96 32.35 -7.70
C ASP A 21 -3.86 31.84 -8.65
N LEU A 22 -3.07 30.85 -8.22
CA LEU A 22 -2.04 30.23 -9.05
C LEU A 22 -2.64 29.65 -10.35
N TYR A 23 -3.77 28.95 -10.24
CA TYR A 23 -4.43 28.36 -11.39
C TYR A 23 -4.94 29.43 -12.38
N GLU A 24 -5.66 30.44 -11.90
CA GLU A 24 -6.30 31.46 -12.75
C GLU A 24 -5.33 32.49 -13.32
N ASN A 25 -4.40 32.98 -12.50
CA ASN A 25 -3.61 34.15 -12.83
C ASN A 25 -2.21 33.81 -13.34
N ARG A 26 -1.80 32.54 -13.27
CA ARG A 26 -0.48 32.08 -13.76
C ARG A 26 -0.62 30.94 -14.76
N LEU A 27 -1.07 29.77 -14.30
CA LEU A 27 -0.99 28.54 -15.09
C LEU A 27 -1.86 28.60 -16.35
N LYS A 28 -3.09 29.12 -16.22
CA LYS A 28 -4.01 29.24 -17.35
C LYS A 28 -3.56 30.27 -18.41
N PRO A 29 -3.16 31.51 -18.05
CA PRO A 29 -2.57 32.46 -19.00
C PRO A 29 -1.33 31.93 -19.72
N ASP A 30 -0.49 31.16 -19.03
CA ASP A 30 0.72 30.54 -19.57
C ASP A 30 0.42 29.32 -20.46
N GLY A 31 -0.86 28.94 -20.62
CA GLY A 31 -1.28 27.79 -21.43
C GLY A 31 -0.87 26.43 -20.82
N MET A 32 -0.58 26.37 -19.52
CA MET A 32 -0.18 25.15 -18.83
C MET A 32 -1.38 24.35 -18.33
N SER A 33 -1.43 23.05 -18.67
CA SER A 33 -2.50 22.16 -18.19
C SER A 33 -2.24 21.61 -16.79
N THR A 34 -3.28 21.56 -15.97
CA THR A 34 -3.27 21.01 -14.60
C THR A 34 -4.09 19.73 -14.49
N VAL A 35 -4.12 19.13 -13.29
CA VAL A 35 -5.00 17.98 -13.02
C VAL A 35 -6.48 18.34 -13.21
N PHE A 36 -6.89 19.57 -12.90
CA PHE A 36 -8.26 20.04 -13.04
C PHE A 36 -8.69 20.05 -14.52
N ASP A 37 -7.83 20.58 -15.38
CA ASP A 37 -8.09 20.67 -16.84
C ASP A 37 -8.13 19.30 -17.51
N ARG A 38 -7.33 18.34 -17.00
CA ARG A 38 -7.31 16.97 -17.53
C ARG A 38 -8.44 16.10 -16.99
N PHE A 39 -9.02 16.44 -15.84
CA PHE A 39 -10.16 15.70 -15.28
C PHE A 39 -11.43 15.92 -16.10
N ASP A 40 -11.75 17.18 -16.45
CA ASP A 40 -12.95 17.57 -17.19
C ASP A 40 -13.20 16.72 -18.47
N PRO A 41 -12.24 16.60 -19.42
CA PRO A 41 -12.44 15.77 -20.61
C PRO A 41 -12.53 14.27 -20.28
N GLN A 42 -11.82 13.78 -19.27
CA GLN A 42 -11.86 12.37 -18.86
C GLN A 42 -13.19 12.00 -18.18
N ALA A 43 -13.77 12.90 -17.37
CA ALA A 43 -15.04 12.69 -16.71
C ALA A 43 -16.17 12.42 -17.71
N LYS A 44 -16.17 13.13 -18.85
CA LYS A 44 -17.16 13.00 -19.93
C LYS A 44 -17.12 11.66 -20.64
N ILE A 45 -15.96 11.01 -20.70
CA ILE A 45 -15.74 9.75 -21.43
C ILE A 45 -15.44 8.56 -20.51
N ARG A 46 -15.57 8.75 -19.19
CA ARG A 46 -15.20 7.72 -18.22
C ARG A 46 -15.99 6.44 -18.46
N CYS A 47 -15.29 5.32 -18.55
CA CYS A 47 -15.91 4.03 -18.83
C CYS A 47 -16.70 3.52 -17.61
N ASN A 48 -17.99 3.26 -17.78
CA ASN A 48 -18.85 2.73 -16.71
C ASN A 48 -18.39 1.34 -16.24
N PHE A 49 -18.02 0.44 -17.16
CA PHE A 49 -17.51 -0.89 -16.78
C PHE A 49 -16.26 -0.81 -15.91
N CYS A 50 -15.35 0.12 -16.20
CA CYS A 50 -14.14 0.30 -15.38
C CYS A 50 -14.48 0.93 -14.01
N SER A 51 -15.42 1.88 -13.99
CA SER A 51 -15.81 2.57 -12.75
C SER A 51 -16.62 1.68 -11.81
N GLU A 52 -17.38 0.73 -12.37
CA GLU A 52 -18.16 -0.28 -11.63
C GLU A 52 -17.33 -1.53 -11.29
N GLY A 53 -16.09 -1.64 -11.76
CA GLY A 53 -15.23 -2.82 -11.53
C GLY A 53 -15.64 -4.06 -12.33
N LEU A 54 -16.38 -3.89 -13.43
CA LEU A 54 -16.95 -4.96 -14.27
C LEU A 54 -16.15 -5.21 -15.56
N SER A 55 -14.87 -4.87 -15.58
CA SER A 55 -13.97 -5.06 -16.74
C SER A 55 -12.70 -5.78 -16.31
N CYS A 56 -12.28 -6.80 -17.07
CA CYS A 56 -11.05 -7.57 -16.82
C CYS A 56 -10.17 -7.63 -18.07
N GLN A 57 -8.86 -7.37 -17.91
CA GLN A 57 -7.87 -7.31 -19.01
C GLN A 57 -6.63 -8.16 -18.75
N LEU A 58 -6.72 -9.15 -17.86
CA LEU A 58 -5.56 -9.88 -17.33
C LEU A 58 -5.09 -11.05 -18.20
N CYS A 59 -5.73 -11.28 -19.36
CA CYS A 59 -5.34 -12.34 -20.30
C CYS A 59 -5.72 -12.01 -21.74
N SER A 60 -5.17 -12.81 -22.66
CA SER A 60 -5.39 -12.70 -24.12
C SER A 60 -6.81 -13.02 -24.58
N ASN A 61 -7.64 -13.65 -23.74
CA ASN A 61 -9.04 -13.91 -24.08
C ASN A 61 -9.94 -12.68 -23.83
N GLY A 62 -9.43 -11.66 -23.12
CA GLY A 62 -10.11 -10.40 -22.89
C GLY A 62 -9.87 -9.37 -23.99
N PRO A 63 -10.26 -8.10 -23.75
CA PRO A 63 -10.89 -7.59 -22.54
C PRO A 63 -12.31 -8.14 -22.35
N CYS A 64 -12.63 -8.62 -21.15
CA CYS A 64 -14.00 -9.03 -20.79
C CYS A 64 -14.74 -7.85 -20.14
N ARG A 65 -16.04 -7.68 -20.45
CA ARG A 65 -16.95 -6.75 -19.80
C ARG A 65 -18.22 -7.49 -19.38
N ILE A 66 -18.68 -7.26 -18.15
CA ILE A 66 -19.93 -7.85 -17.67
C ILE A 66 -21.09 -6.91 -17.94
N SER A 67 -22.14 -7.43 -18.56
CA SER A 67 -23.34 -6.68 -18.95
C SER A 67 -24.54 -7.60 -19.10
N HIS A 68 -25.49 -7.49 -18.17
CA HIS A 68 -26.78 -8.19 -18.26
C HIS A 68 -27.56 -7.80 -19.53
N LYS A 69 -27.42 -6.55 -20.00
CA LYS A 69 -28.11 -6.07 -21.21
C LYS A 69 -27.69 -6.81 -22.48
N SER A 70 -26.46 -7.31 -22.52
CA SER A 70 -25.91 -8.04 -23.67
C SER A 70 -25.82 -9.54 -23.45
N GLY A 71 -26.29 -10.05 -22.30
CA GLY A 71 -26.14 -11.45 -21.91
C GLY A 71 -24.69 -11.88 -21.58
N ALA A 72 -23.77 -10.91 -21.44
CA ALA A 72 -22.38 -11.18 -21.08
C ALA A 72 -22.27 -11.22 -19.55
N GLU A 73 -22.71 -12.32 -18.94
CA GLU A 73 -22.83 -12.42 -17.47
C GLU A 73 -21.56 -12.91 -16.78
N LEU A 74 -20.63 -13.50 -17.54
CA LEU A 74 -19.34 -14.02 -17.06
C LEU A 74 -18.21 -13.56 -17.98
N GLY A 75 -16.98 -13.56 -17.46
CA GLY A 75 -15.79 -13.48 -18.31
C GLY A 75 -15.63 -14.73 -19.17
N VAL A 76 -14.77 -14.68 -20.20
CA VAL A 76 -14.52 -15.83 -21.09
C VAL A 76 -14.01 -17.06 -20.30
N CYS A 77 -13.27 -16.85 -19.20
CA CYS A 77 -12.83 -17.93 -18.32
C CYS A 77 -13.90 -18.41 -17.30
N GLY A 78 -15.11 -17.85 -17.33
CA GLY A 78 -16.19 -18.17 -16.39
C GLY A 78 -16.19 -17.39 -15.08
N ILE A 79 -15.29 -16.41 -14.91
CA ILE A 79 -15.25 -15.58 -13.68
C ILE A 79 -16.50 -14.70 -13.56
N SER A 80 -17.05 -14.61 -12.34
CA SER A 80 -18.23 -13.80 -12.01
C SER A 80 -17.91 -12.30 -11.89
N PRO A 81 -18.92 -11.41 -12.00
CA PRO A 81 -18.74 -9.98 -11.77
C PRO A 81 -18.13 -9.65 -10.39
N ASP A 82 -18.59 -10.30 -9.33
CA ASP A 82 -18.09 -10.06 -7.96
C ASP A 82 -16.59 -10.38 -7.84
N ALA A 83 -16.17 -11.49 -8.45
CA ALA A 83 -14.77 -11.89 -8.45
C ALA A 83 -13.91 -10.98 -9.33
N ILE A 84 -14.43 -10.45 -10.45
CA ILE A 84 -13.73 -9.43 -11.25
C ILE A 84 -13.50 -8.17 -10.42
N ALA A 85 -14.54 -7.66 -9.76
CA ALA A 85 -14.45 -6.45 -8.95
C ALA A 85 -13.47 -6.62 -7.79
N MET A 86 -13.55 -7.75 -7.07
CA MET A 86 -12.67 -8.05 -5.94
C MET A 86 -11.21 -8.27 -6.39
N ARG A 87 -11.00 -8.85 -7.56
CA ARG A 87 -9.68 -9.02 -8.15
C ARG A 87 -9.04 -7.69 -8.53
N ASP A 88 -9.79 -6.78 -9.14
CA ASP A 88 -9.30 -5.43 -9.45
C ASP A 88 -8.91 -4.70 -8.16
N PHE A 89 -9.75 -4.78 -7.13
CA PHE A 89 -9.44 -4.21 -5.82
C PHE A 89 -8.17 -4.80 -5.21
N LEU A 90 -8.00 -6.14 -5.22
CA LEU A 90 -6.82 -6.79 -4.66
C LEU A 90 -5.55 -6.41 -5.44
N LEU A 91 -5.60 -6.32 -6.78
CA LEU A 91 -4.46 -5.86 -7.57
C LEU A 91 -4.10 -4.40 -7.27
N ARG A 92 -5.07 -3.51 -7.05
CA ARG A 92 -4.79 -2.14 -6.59
C ARG A 92 -4.17 -2.11 -5.20
N ASN A 93 -4.63 -2.96 -4.30
CA ASN A 93 -4.04 -3.13 -2.97
C ASN A 93 -2.59 -3.61 -3.07
N VAL A 94 -2.29 -4.55 -3.97
CA VAL A 94 -0.92 -4.98 -4.30
C VAL A 94 -0.06 -3.81 -4.76
N MET A 95 -0.56 -2.97 -5.67
CA MET A 95 0.20 -1.82 -6.16
C MET A 95 0.58 -0.87 -5.01
N GLY A 96 -0.37 -0.53 -4.14
CA GLY A 96 -0.09 0.33 -2.97
C GLY A 96 0.86 -0.32 -1.98
N THR A 97 0.63 -1.59 -1.65
CA THR A 97 1.47 -2.34 -0.70
C THR A 97 2.90 -2.50 -1.22
N ALA A 98 3.08 -2.72 -2.52
CA ALA A 98 4.40 -2.78 -3.15
C ALA A 98 5.16 -1.45 -3.02
N THR A 99 4.48 -0.31 -3.19
CA THR A 99 5.10 1.01 -2.98
C THR A 99 5.59 1.20 -1.55
N TYR A 100 4.76 0.91 -0.55
CA TYR A 100 5.17 1.01 0.86
C TYR A 100 6.26 0.02 1.23
N SER A 101 6.22 -1.20 0.69
CA SER A 101 7.27 -2.21 0.91
C SER A 101 8.60 -1.79 0.31
N HIS A 102 8.59 -1.15 -0.87
CA HIS A 102 9.79 -0.58 -1.47
C HIS A 102 10.35 0.56 -0.61
N HIS A 103 9.50 1.48 -0.16
CA HIS A 103 9.90 2.58 0.73
C HIS A 103 10.51 2.04 2.03
N ALA A 104 9.86 1.07 2.67
CA ALA A 104 10.36 0.38 3.86
C ALA A 104 11.76 -0.21 3.61
N HIS A 105 11.93 -0.97 2.52
CA HIS A 105 13.24 -1.53 2.16
C HIS A 105 14.33 -0.46 1.98
N MET A 106 14.00 0.67 1.35
CA MET A 106 14.94 1.79 1.18
C MET A 106 15.32 2.44 2.51
N ALA A 107 14.36 2.62 3.42
CA ALA A 107 14.61 3.14 4.76
C ALA A 107 15.49 2.19 5.58
N PHE A 108 15.21 0.88 5.57
CA PHE A 108 16.03 -0.11 6.29
C PHE A 108 17.45 -0.18 5.72
N SER A 109 17.58 -0.14 4.39
CA SER A 109 18.89 -0.11 3.73
C SER A 109 19.68 1.15 4.05
N THR A 110 18.99 2.29 4.20
CA THR A 110 19.59 3.54 4.64
C THR A 110 20.05 3.43 6.10
N LEU A 111 19.23 2.91 7.01
CA LEU A 111 19.61 2.67 8.40
C LEU A 111 20.87 1.80 8.51
N LYS A 112 20.91 0.70 7.76
CA LYS A 112 22.09 -0.17 7.69
C LYS A 112 23.32 0.59 7.17
N SER A 113 23.16 1.35 6.08
CA SER A 113 24.27 2.12 5.51
C SER A 113 24.75 3.23 6.46
N THR A 114 23.85 3.84 7.22
CA THR A 114 24.15 4.84 8.25
C THR A 114 24.96 4.22 9.39
N ALA A 115 24.55 3.06 9.90
CA ALA A 115 25.31 2.31 10.89
C ALA A 115 26.75 1.98 10.42
N GLN A 116 26.91 1.70 9.12
CA GLN A 116 28.21 1.41 8.51
C GLN A 116 29.03 2.67 8.17
N GLY A 117 28.57 3.88 8.52
CA GLY A 117 29.25 5.14 8.21
C GLY A 117 29.26 5.52 6.72
N LYS A 118 28.34 4.96 5.91
CA LYS A 118 28.28 5.14 4.44
C LYS A 118 27.28 6.22 4.00
N THR A 119 26.71 6.97 4.94
CA THR A 119 25.71 8.01 4.67
C THR A 119 26.03 9.28 5.47
N PRO A 120 25.51 10.46 5.08
CA PRO A 120 25.64 11.68 5.89
C PRO A 120 24.73 11.69 7.13
N PHE A 121 23.80 10.74 7.26
CA PHE A 121 22.86 10.67 8.39
C PHE A 121 23.52 10.12 9.66
N LYS A 122 22.80 10.24 10.78
CA LYS A 122 23.20 9.72 12.09
C LYS A 122 22.00 9.04 12.75
N ILE A 123 22.25 8.22 13.76
CA ILE A 123 21.20 7.72 14.64
C ILE A 123 20.81 8.88 15.58
N THR A 124 19.64 9.46 15.37
CA THR A 124 19.17 10.65 16.10
C THR A 124 18.26 10.31 17.26
N ASP A 125 17.50 9.21 17.17
CA ASP A 125 16.66 8.71 18.26
C ASP A 125 17.09 7.30 18.70
N GLU A 126 18.09 7.25 19.58
CA GLU A 126 18.59 5.99 20.15
C GLU A 126 17.55 5.33 21.08
N GLY A 127 16.71 6.12 21.75
CA GLY A 127 15.66 5.59 22.62
C GLY A 127 14.65 4.76 21.83
N LYS A 128 14.22 5.25 20.66
CA LYS A 128 13.35 4.51 19.75
C LYS A 128 14.03 3.29 19.16
N LEU A 129 15.32 3.37 18.83
CA LEU A 129 16.11 2.20 18.39
C LEU A 129 16.10 1.09 19.44
N ILE A 130 16.37 1.42 20.71
CA ILE A 130 16.35 0.46 21.82
C ILE A 130 14.94 -0.11 21.99
N TYR A 131 13.91 0.74 22.02
CA TYR A 131 12.51 0.32 22.14
C TYR A 131 12.12 -0.71 21.07
N MET A 132 12.51 -0.48 19.81
CA MET A 132 12.21 -1.40 18.71
C MET A 132 12.90 -2.75 18.91
N LEU A 133 14.18 -2.75 19.29
CA LEU A 133 14.92 -3.98 19.57
C LEU A 133 14.27 -4.78 20.71
N GLU A 134 13.91 -4.12 21.82
CA GLU A 134 13.24 -4.78 22.96
C GLU A 134 11.88 -5.38 22.56
N LYS A 135 11.06 -4.63 21.82
CA LYS A 135 9.75 -5.11 21.35
C LYS A 135 9.85 -6.31 20.43
N LEU A 136 10.93 -6.41 19.66
CA LEU A 136 11.19 -7.51 18.72
C LEU A 136 11.98 -8.66 19.37
N GLY A 137 12.36 -8.53 20.64
CA GLY A 137 13.17 -9.52 21.36
C GLY A 137 14.59 -9.66 20.81
N LEU A 138 15.15 -8.56 20.29
CA LEU A 138 16.51 -8.49 19.75
C LEU A 138 17.48 -7.93 20.81
N GLU A 139 18.76 -8.27 20.70
CA GLU A 139 19.79 -7.79 21.62
C GLU A 139 19.99 -6.27 21.53
N THR A 140 20.02 -5.61 22.70
CA THR A 140 20.21 -4.16 22.88
C THR A 140 21.63 -3.78 23.29
N THR A 141 22.56 -4.73 23.34
CA THR A 141 23.96 -4.49 23.65
C THR A 141 24.73 -3.97 22.43
N GLY A 142 25.85 -3.29 22.70
CA GLY A 142 26.74 -2.74 21.67
C GLY A 142 26.57 -1.25 21.42
N THR A 143 27.28 -0.72 20.43
CA THR A 143 27.17 0.69 20.02
C THR A 143 25.80 0.97 19.37
N PRO A 144 25.38 2.24 19.24
CA PRO A 144 24.18 2.60 18.47
C PRO A 144 24.20 2.06 17.03
N GLU A 145 25.37 2.05 16.40
CA GLU A 145 25.57 1.54 15.04
C GLU A 145 25.35 0.03 14.97
N GLU A 146 25.95 -0.75 15.87
CA GLU A 146 25.77 -2.21 15.93
C GLU A 146 24.29 -2.60 16.12
N ARG A 147 23.58 -1.83 16.97
CA ARG A 147 22.14 -1.96 17.20
C ARG A 147 21.31 -1.62 15.96
N ALA A 148 21.65 -0.53 15.28
CA ALA A 148 20.96 -0.08 14.08
C ALA A 148 21.14 -1.05 12.91
N GLU A 149 22.36 -1.57 12.71
CA GLU A 149 22.63 -2.60 11.70
C GLU A 149 21.84 -3.88 11.98
N ARG A 150 21.81 -4.34 13.24
CA ARG A 150 21.01 -5.50 13.66
C ARG A 150 19.52 -5.31 13.37
N LEU A 151 18.97 -4.15 13.74
CA LEU A 151 17.56 -3.86 13.51
C LEU A 151 17.24 -3.81 12.01
N ALA A 152 18.09 -3.17 11.21
CA ALA A 152 17.93 -3.08 9.77
C ALA A 152 17.97 -4.46 9.10
N ASP A 153 18.93 -5.31 9.47
CA ASP A 153 19.05 -6.67 8.95
C ASP A 153 17.84 -7.53 9.29
N PHE A 154 17.35 -7.42 10.53
CA PHE A 154 16.12 -8.08 10.93
C PHE A 154 14.93 -7.64 10.06
N PHE A 155 14.71 -6.33 9.87
CA PHE A 155 13.59 -5.86 9.07
C PHE A 155 13.69 -6.24 7.59
N ILE A 156 14.89 -6.19 6.99
CA ILE A 156 15.09 -6.62 5.61
C ILE A 156 14.73 -8.10 5.44
N ALA A 157 15.12 -8.95 6.39
CA ALA A 157 14.75 -10.36 6.38
C ALA A 157 13.24 -10.57 6.58
N GLU A 158 12.64 -9.84 7.53
CA GLU A 158 11.21 -9.92 7.88
C GLU A 158 10.30 -9.60 6.69
N LEU A 159 10.69 -8.67 5.80
CA LEU A 159 9.92 -8.35 4.59
C LEU A 159 9.64 -9.59 3.73
N SER A 160 10.54 -10.58 3.74
CA SER A 160 10.47 -11.80 2.92
C SER A 160 10.13 -13.06 3.70
N ALA A 161 9.83 -12.95 5.00
CA ALA A 161 9.48 -14.09 5.84
C ALA A 161 8.28 -14.85 5.24
N ASP A 162 8.32 -16.18 5.31
CA ASP A 162 7.20 -17.03 4.88
C ASP A 162 6.38 -17.52 6.09
N TYR A 163 5.36 -18.34 5.84
CA TYR A 163 4.44 -18.82 6.87
C TYR A 163 5.05 -19.84 7.86
N ARG A 164 6.34 -20.21 7.73
CA ARG A 164 6.96 -21.17 8.68
C ARG A 164 7.03 -20.59 10.08
N GLU A 165 7.21 -19.28 10.20
CA GLU A 165 7.22 -18.57 11.48
C GLU A 165 6.26 -17.38 11.42
N PRO A 166 5.45 -17.14 12.47
CA PRO A 166 4.63 -15.93 12.56
C PRO A 166 5.51 -14.68 12.50
N SER A 167 5.10 -13.70 11.71
CA SER A 167 5.79 -12.40 11.65
C SER A 167 5.96 -11.80 13.05
N LYS A 168 7.22 -11.50 13.40
CA LYS A 168 7.58 -10.93 14.70
C LYS A 168 7.14 -9.48 14.80
N THR A 169 7.16 -8.73 13.70
CA THR A 169 6.67 -7.33 13.71
C THR A 169 5.17 -7.28 13.96
N ILE A 170 4.39 -8.13 13.29
CA ILE A 170 2.93 -8.24 13.54
C ILE A 170 2.67 -8.68 14.99
N THR A 171 3.39 -9.70 15.47
CA THR A 171 3.21 -10.21 16.84
C THR A 171 3.55 -9.16 17.90
N ALA A 172 4.59 -8.36 17.68
CA ALA A 172 5.05 -7.34 18.63
C ALA A 172 4.12 -6.12 18.73
N PHE A 173 3.54 -5.69 17.60
CA PHE A 173 2.84 -4.41 17.53
C PHE A 173 1.31 -4.53 17.40
N ALA A 174 0.77 -5.67 16.97
CA ALA A 174 -0.67 -5.84 16.90
C ALA A 174 -1.28 -6.23 18.27
N PRO A 175 -2.49 -5.75 18.62
CA PRO A 175 -3.17 -6.21 19.83
C PRO A 175 -3.42 -7.72 19.82
N ALA A 176 -3.15 -8.41 20.94
CA ALA A 176 -3.28 -9.88 21.03
C ALA A 176 -4.68 -10.39 20.65
N ALA A 177 -5.75 -9.69 21.05
CA ALA A 177 -7.12 -10.02 20.67
C ALA A 177 -7.32 -9.99 19.14
N ARG A 178 -6.64 -9.06 18.44
CA ARG A 178 -6.70 -8.98 16.98
C ARG A 178 -5.94 -10.11 16.29
N GLN A 179 -4.77 -10.45 16.82
CA GLN A 179 -3.97 -11.58 16.34
C GLN A 179 -4.77 -12.88 16.37
N LYS A 180 -5.47 -13.16 17.49
CA LYS A 180 -6.33 -14.35 17.61
C LYS A 180 -7.40 -14.39 16.52
N VAL A 181 -8.13 -13.28 16.32
CA VAL A 181 -9.19 -13.26 15.29
C VAL A 181 -8.62 -13.42 13.89
N TRP A 182 -7.43 -12.88 13.59
CA TRP A 182 -6.79 -13.09 12.29
C TRP A 182 -6.36 -14.54 12.08
N GLN A 183 -5.91 -15.22 13.12
CA GLN A 183 -5.61 -16.66 13.07
C GLN A 183 -6.88 -17.48 12.85
N ASP A 184 -7.96 -17.21 13.61
CA ASP A 184 -9.25 -17.90 13.47
C ASP A 184 -9.85 -17.74 12.05
N LEU A 185 -9.61 -16.59 11.41
CA LEU A 185 -10.04 -16.28 10.04
C LEU A 185 -9.05 -16.73 8.97
N ALA A 186 -7.90 -17.30 9.34
CA ALA A 186 -6.78 -17.65 8.46
C ALA A 186 -6.26 -16.47 7.61
N VAL A 187 -6.22 -15.27 8.19
CA VAL A 187 -5.70 -14.02 7.60
C VAL A 187 -4.51 -13.43 8.37
N PHE A 188 -3.86 -14.22 9.22
CA PHE A 188 -2.59 -13.81 9.83
C PHE A 188 -1.49 -13.82 8.76
N PRO A 189 -0.80 -12.70 8.49
CA PRO A 189 0.12 -12.61 7.35
C PRO A 189 1.50 -13.20 7.60
N ALA A 190 2.18 -13.53 6.51
CA ALA A 190 3.63 -13.66 6.41
C ALA A 190 4.30 -12.29 6.13
N GLY A 191 5.57 -12.30 5.74
CA GLY A 191 6.29 -11.12 5.29
C GLY A 191 5.61 -10.47 4.08
N VAL A 192 5.61 -9.13 4.03
CA VAL A 192 4.83 -8.35 3.06
C VAL A 192 5.17 -8.67 1.59
N LEU A 193 6.43 -9.00 1.28
CA LEU A 193 6.83 -9.39 -0.08
C LEU A 193 6.25 -10.76 -0.46
N HIS A 194 6.12 -11.67 0.50
CA HIS A 194 5.45 -12.95 0.29
C HIS A 194 3.96 -12.75 -0.01
N GLU A 195 3.30 -11.89 0.76
CA GLU A 195 1.87 -11.57 0.59
C GLU A 195 1.59 -10.87 -0.74
N ILE A 196 2.45 -9.95 -1.19
CA ILE A 196 2.38 -9.33 -2.51
C ILE A 196 2.39 -10.40 -3.60
N LYS A 197 3.35 -11.34 -3.52
CA LYS A 197 3.49 -12.43 -4.50
C LYS A 197 2.25 -13.33 -4.49
N ASP A 198 1.77 -13.74 -3.32
CA ASP A 198 0.59 -14.62 -3.18
C ASP A 198 -0.70 -13.97 -3.68
N ALA A 199 -0.94 -12.71 -3.30
CA ALA A 199 -2.07 -11.93 -3.77
C ALA A 199 -2.03 -11.73 -5.29
N THR A 200 -0.87 -11.40 -5.85
CA THR A 200 -0.69 -11.23 -7.29
C THR A 200 -0.99 -12.52 -8.03
N ALA A 201 -0.39 -13.63 -7.62
CA ALA A 201 -0.60 -14.93 -8.25
C ALA A 201 -2.08 -15.34 -8.21
N SER A 202 -2.75 -15.14 -7.06
CA SER A 202 -4.17 -15.46 -6.87
C SER A 202 -5.09 -14.66 -7.81
N CYS A 203 -4.75 -13.40 -8.08
CA CYS A 203 -5.51 -12.55 -8.99
C CYS A 203 -5.38 -12.94 -10.47
N LEU A 204 -4.41 -13.77 -10.85
CA LEU A 204 -4.20 -14.11 -12.25
C LEU A 204 -5.17 -15.20 -12.73
N THR A 205 -5.20 -15.35 -14.06
CA THR A 205 -6.18 -16.15 -14.78
C THR A 205 -6.17 -17.61 -14.32
N ASN A 206 -7.37 -18.15 -14.03
CA ASN A 206 -7.61 -19.54 -13.61
C ASN A 206 -6.92 -19.97 -12.30
N VAL A 207 -6.58 -19.02 -11.41
CA VAL A 207 -6.03 -19.33 -10.08
C VAL A 207 -7.10 -19.25 -9.01
N ASP A 208 -7.57 -18.04 -8.67
CA ASP A 208 -8.62 -17.83 -7.68
C ASP A 208 -9.79 -17.05 -8.29
N GLY A 209 -10.95 -17.71 -8.35
CA GLY A 209 -12.21 -17.16 -8.84
C GLY A 209 -13.21 -16.84 -7.72
N ASP A 210 -12.87 -17.12 -6.46
CA ASP A 210 -13.77 -16.90 -5.32
C ASP A 210 -13.54 -15.52 -4.71
N TYR A 211 -14.56 -14.66 -4.77
CA TYR A 211 -14.43 -13.28 -4.29
C TYR A 211 -14.23 -13.21 -2.77
N ILE A 212 -14.72 -14.17 -1.98
CA ILE A 212 -14.50 -14.20 -0.52
C ILE A 212 -13.04 -14.50 -0.21
N SER A 213 -12.44 -15.46 -0.91
CA SER A 213 -11.03 -15.81 -0.84
C SER A 213 -10.14 -14.62 -1.23
N LEU A 214 -10.46 -13.94 -2.33
CA LEU A 214 -9.75 -12.72 -2.75
C LEU A 214 -9.90 -11.58 -1.71
N ALA A 215 -11.09 -11.39 -1.13
CA ALA A 215 -11.32 -10.40 -0.08
C ALA A 215 -10.50 -10.69 1.19
N ARG A 216 -10.40 -11.96 1.60
CA ARG A 216 -9.54 -12.38 2.73
C ARG A 216 -8.07 -12.11 2.46
N LYS A 217 -7.59 -12.39 1.23
CA LYS A 217 -6.22 -12.05 0.83
C LYS A 217 -5.98 -10.55 0.82
N ALA A 218 -6.95 -9.74 0.41
CA ALA A 218 -6.86 -8.29 0.49
C ALA A 218 -6.72 -7.81 1.94
N LEU A 219 -7.51 -8.35 2.86
CA LEU A 219 -7.39 -8.03 4.28
C LEU A 219 -6.01 -8.46 4.83
N ARG A 220 -5.56 -9.68 4.53
CA ARG A 220 -4.25 -10.20 4.95
C ARG A 220 -3.11 -9.32 4.44
N LEU A 221 -3.14 -8.93 3.16
CA LEU A 221 -2.16 -8.04 2.55
C LEU A 221 -2.12 -6.66 3.22
N SER A 222 -3.28 -6.10 3.57
CA SER A 222 -3.35 -4.81 4.28
C SER A 222 -2.79 -4.89 5.70
N ILE A 223 -3.01 -6.00 6.41
CA ILE A 223 -2.38 -6.23 7.74
C ILE A 223 -0.85 -6.31 7.57
N ALA A 224 -0.35 -7.03 6.57
CA ALA A 224 1.08 -7.11 6.28
C ALA A 224 1.68 -5.75 5.90
N CYS A 225 0.96 -4.94 5.12
CA CYS A 225 1.38 -3.59 4.75
C CYS A 225 1.58 -2.72 5.99
N ILE A 226 0.59 -2.65 6.88
CA ILE A 226 0.66 -1.79 8.07
C ILE A 226 1.75 -2.26 9.03
N TYR A 227 1.69 -3.52 9.46
CA TYR A 227 2.54 -4.02 10.55
C TYR A 227 3.92 -4.50 10.08
N GLY A 228 4.02 -4.97 8.84
CA GLY A 228 5.26 -5.48 8.25
C GLY A 228 6.06 -4.44 7.47
N ALA A 229 5.42 -3.39 6.94
CA ALA A 229 6.11 -2.32 6.20
C ALA A 229 5.99 -0.95 6.88
N GLN A 230 4.77 -0.42 7.05
CA GLN A 230 4.58 0.98 7.45
C GLN A 230 5.07 1.28 8.87
N ILE A 231 4.67 0.49 9.88
CA ILE A 231 5.14 0.73 11.27
C ILE A 231 6.67 0.65 11.36
N PRO A 232 7.33 -0.41 10.86
CA PRO A 232 8.80 -0.44 10.83
C PRO A 232 9.42 0.72 10.04
N LEU A 233 8.84 1.09 8.90
CA LEU A 233 9.29 2.22 8.07
C LEU A 233 9.32 3.53 8.87
N GLU A 234 8.18 3.92 9.46
CA GLU A 234 8.07 5.16 10.21
C GLU A 234 9.03 5.17 11.41
N MET A 235 9.15 4.04 12.12
CA MET A 235 10.08 3.91 13.25
C MET A 235 11.54 4.09 12.82
N VAL A 236 11.92 3.56 11.66
CA VAL A 236 13.27 3.76 11.11
C VAL A 236 13.50 5.19 10.67
N GLN A 237 12.49 5.86 10.09
CA GLN A 237 12.59 7.28 9.75
C GLN A 237 12.76 8.13 11.00
N ASP A 238 12.03 7.86 12.07
CA ASP A 238 12.20 8.54 13.35
C ASP A 238 13.59 8.30 13.96
N ILE A 239 14.12 7.07 13.87
CA ILE A 239 15.48 6.74 14.34
C ILE A 239 16.56 7.54 13.57
N LEU A 240 16.37 7.74 12.27
CA LEU A 240 17.33 8.45 11.41
C LEU A 240 17.18 9.97 11.45
N PHE A 241 15.94 10.47 11.49
CA PHE A 241 15.63 11.89 11.27
C PHE A 241 15.07 12.60 12.51
N GLY A 242 14.82 11.85 13.58
CA GLY A 242 14.31 12.34 14.85
C GLY A 242 12.79 12.21 14.91
N THR A 243 12.29 11.78 16.07
CA THR A 243 10.85 11.71 16.32
C THR A 243 10.23 13.12 16.26
N PRO A 244 9.20 13.34 15.42
CA PRO A 244 8.53 14.63 15.33
C PRO A 244 7.95 15.08 16.67
N PHE A 245 8.09 16.37 16.96
CA PHE A 245 7.47 17.03 18.11
C PHE A 245 6.81 18.35 17.65
N PRO A 246 5.84 18.88 18.42
CA PRO A 246 5.24 20.18 18.12
C PRO A 246 6.32 21.26 18.00
N HIS A 247 6.33 21.95 16.87
CA HIS A 247 7.25 23.04 16.55
C HIS A 247 6.46 24.26 16.07
N GLU A 248 7.12 25.43 16.10
CA GLU A 248 6.58 26.69 15.58
C GLU A 248 6.58 26.72 14.04
#